data_AF-A0A7L7MGW3-F1
#
_entry.id   AF-A0A7L7MGW3-F1
#
_cell.length_a   1.000
_cell.length_b   1.000
_cell.length_c   1.000
_cell.angle_alpha   90.00
_cell.angle_beta   90.00
_cell.angle_gamma   90.00
#
_symmetry.space_group_name_H-M   'P 1'
#
loop_
_entity.id
_entity.type
_entity.pdbx_description
1 polymer ?
#
loop_
_entity_poly.entity_id
_entity_poly.type
_entity_poly.pdbx_seq_one_letter_code
_entity_poly.pdbx_strand_id
1 'polypeptide(L)'
;MQDVGNGSSVVRRWQLAATMKEMREKADLTQDEAVDRLRKSGGRWSHAKLSRIENRVHRLKPREVEQLLDVYGVSDTARREELVRMAAESKDRGWWVRFGADLPDVTKPLLSMEDGLVQLRDFQNQLVHGLLQTSDYARAVMTAVNPGQDSPEELERRVAARMIRQHVLRKQPPPRMHFILDQGVLERPVGGSSVMQGQLLKLLELTASPNITIQILPVEAGGSPGLVGPFSLLTLPDPIPDICYAEGPAGTFYLEDREHVRTCTLRFGILTELALSRAESVKAMNRAMKRYE
;
A
#
# COMPACT_ATOMS: atom_id res chain seq x y z
N MET A 1 -7.15 -15.17 22.90
CA MET A 1 -7.60 -15.65 21.59
C MET A 1 -7.32 -14.54 20.59
N GLN A 2 -6.19 -14.64 19.89
CA GLN A 2 -5.66 -13.56 19.05
C GLN A 2 -6.36 -13.58 17.68
N ASP A 3 -6.96 -12.45 17.31
CA ASP A 3 -7.64 -12.24 16.04
C ASP A 3 -6.59 -11.98 14.94
N VAL A 4 -6.04 -13.06 14.40
CA VAL A 4 -5.06 -13.04 13.30
C VAL A 4 -5.85 -13.01 11.99
N GLY A 5 -6.25 -11.81 11.55
CA GLY A 5 -7.01 -11.72 10.30
C GLY A 5 -7.35 -10.34 9.76
N ASN A 6 -6.83 -9.23 10.31
CA ASN A 6 -7.31 -7.91 9.92
C ASN A 6 -6.65 -7.34 8.65
N GLY A 7 -6.69 -8.08 7.53
CA GLY A 7 -6.27 -7.63 6.21
C GLY A 7 -7.38 -7.79 5.17
N SER A 8 -7.38 -6.96 4.13
CA SER A 8 -8.42 -6.99 3.11
C SER A 8 -8.54 -8.35 2.41
N SER A 9 -9.72 -8.68 1.92
CA SER A 9 -9.97 -9.92 1.16
C SER A 9 -9.05 -10.12 -0.05
N VAL A 10 -8.64 -9.02 -0.70
CA VAL A 10 -7.64 -9.05 -1.78
C VAL A 10 -6.27 -9.42 -1.23
N VAL A 11 -5.84 -8.81 -0.13
CA VAL A 11 -4.56 -9.11 0.51
C VAL A 11 -4.54 -10.54 1.05
N ARG A 12 -5.62 -11.03 1.68
CA ARG A 12 -5.74 -12.44 2.08
C ARG A 12 -5.63 -13.39 0.89
N ARG A 13 -6.21 -13.04 -0.26
CA ARG A 13 -6.07 -13.84 -1.49
C ARG A 13 -4.63 -13.87 -1.98
N TRP A 14 -3.94 -12.73 -1.95
CA TRP A 14 -2.54 -12.64 -2.32
C TRP A 14 -1.64 -13.45 -1.37
N GLN A 15 -1.93 -13.37 -0.07
CA GLN A 15 -1.25 -14.13 0.98
C GLN A 15 -1.41 -15.64 0.76
N LEU A 16 -2.63 -16.09 0.47
CA LEU A 16 -2.91 -17.49 0.18
C LEU A 16 -2.20 -17.96 -1.10
N ALA A 17 -2.26 -17.19 -2.18
CA ALA A 17 -1.57 -17.52 -3.43
C ALA A 17 -0.05 -17.62 -3.24
N ALA A 18 0.56 -16.66 -2.52
CA ALA A 18 1.98 -16.66 -2.19
C ALA A 18 2.34 -17.86 -1.31
N THR A 19 1.52 -18.17 -0.29
CA THR A 19 1.72 -19.33 0.58
C THR A 19 1.69 -20.65 -0.20
N MET A 20 0.73 -20.82 -1.11
CA MET A 20 0.66 -22.03 -1.95
C MET A 20 1.88 -22.17 -2.85
N LYS A 21 2.37 -21.07 -3.43
CA LYS A 21 3.59 -21.06 -4.24
C LYS A 21 4.82 -21.47 -3.41
N GLU A 22 5.00 -20.88 -2.22
CA GLU A 22 6.11 -21.24 -1.33
C GLU A 22 6.04 -22.70 -0.88
N MET A 23 4.85 -23.22 -0.58
CA MET A 23 4.67 -24.62 -0.21
C MET A 23 5.02 -25.56 -1.36
N ARG A 24 4.65 -25.21 -2.60
CA ARG A 24 5.06 -25.96 -3.80
C ARG A 24 6.58 -25.99 -3.94
N GLU A 25 7.23 -24.84 -3.80
CA GLU A 25 8.70 -24.72 -3.90
C GLU A 25 9.40 -25.48 -2.78
N LYS A 26 8.89 -25.45 -1.54
CA LYS A 26 9.40 -26.25 -0.41
C LYS A 26 9.19 -27.75 -0.57
N ALA A 27 8.16 -28.15 -1.29
CA ALA A 27 7.92 -29.54 -1.67
C ALA A 27 8.78 -29.98 -2.88
N ASP A 28 9.62 -29.08 -3.41
CA ASP A 28 10.51 -29.28 -4.55
C ASP A 28 9.75 -29.72 -5.82
N LEU A 29 8.57 -29.11 -6.04
CA LEU A 29 7.71 -29.40 -7.19
C LEU A 29 7.70 -28.27 -8.20
N THR A 30 7.85 -28.62 -9.47
CA THR A 30 7.48 -27.74 -10.59
C THR A 30 5.96 -27.58 -10.68
N GLN A 31 5.48 -26.56 -11.42
CA GLN A 31 4.05 -26.40 -11.66
C GLN A 31 3.44 -27.61 -12.40
N ASP A 32 4.18 -28.20 -13.33
CA ASP A 32 3.72 -29.37 -14.08
C ASP A 32 3.60 -30.61 -13.20
N GLU A 33 4.61 -30.91 -12.37
CA GLU A 33 4.57 -32.04 -11.44
C GLU A 33 3.43 -31.89 -10.41
N ALA A 34 3.23 -30.68 -9.89
CA ALA A 34 2.11 -30.40 -9.00
C ALA A 34 0.76 -30.67 -9.69
N VAL A 35 0.59 -30.18 -10.93
CA VAL A 35 -0.65 -30.39 -11.70
C VAL A 35 -0.89 -31.88 -12.00
N ASP A 36 0.15 -32.64 -12.32
CA ASP A 36 0.02 -34.07 -12.58
C ASP A 36 -0.39 -34.86 -11.34
N ARG A 37 0.11 -34.49 -10.15
CA ARG A 37 -0.37 -35.05 -8.88
C ARG A 37 -1.81 -34.64 -8.57
N LEU A 38 -2.16 -33.37 -8.79
CA LEU A 38 -3.52 -32.84 -8.57
C LEU A 38 -4.59 -33.45 -9.50
N ARG A 39 -4.21 -33.86 -10.72
CA ARG A 39 -5.11 -34.56 -11.64
C ARG A 39 -5.47 -35.95 -11.12
N LYS A 40 -4.51 -36.64 -10.49
CA LYS A 40 -4.73 -37.96 -9.88
C LYS A 40 -5.67 -37.90 -8.66
N SER A 41 -5.73 -36.78 -7.95
CA SER A 41 -6.61 -36.58 -6.79
C SER A 41 -8.04 -36.12 -7.11
N GLY A 42 -8.45 -36.15 -8.38
CA GLY A 42 -9.86 -35.94 -8.78
C GLY A 42 -10.29 -34.48 -9.01
N GLY A 43 -9.37 -33.59 -9.38
CA GLY A 43 -9.66 -32.18 -9.71
C GLY A 43 -9.44 -31.81 -11.18
N ARG A 44 -10.18 -30.81 -11.68
CA ARG A 44 -9.89 -30.16 -12.98
C ARG A 44 -8.75 -29.16 -12.81
N TRP A 45 -7.53 -29.67 -12.96
CA TRP A 45 -6.28 -28.90 -12.86
C TRP A 45 -5.54 -28.85 -14.20
N SER A 46 -4.97 -27.69 -14.49
CA SER A 46 -4.11 -27.43 -15.64
C SER A 46 -2.98 -26.49 -15.21
N HIS A 47 -1.85 -26.54 -15.93
CA HIS A 47 -0.74 -25.60 -15.73
C HIS A 47 -1.25 -24.15 -15.79
N ALA A 48 -2.08 -23.83 -16.78
CA ALA A 48 -2.66 -22.50 -16.93
C ALA A 48 -3.60 -22.08 -15.78
N LYS A 49 -4.21 -23.02 -15.06
CA LYS A 49 -5.00 -22.73 -13.86
C LYS A 49 -4.09 -22.46 -12.66
N LEU A 50 -3.11 -23.33 -12.41
CA LEU A 50 -2.16 -23.19 -11.30
C LEU A 50 -1.34 -21.90 -11.45
N SER A 51 -0.82 -21.63 -12.65
CA SER A 51 -0.09 -20.40 -12.96
C SER A 51 -0.94 -19.14 -12.70
N ARG A 52 -2.22 -19.11 -13.10
CA ARG A 52 -3.12 -17.97 -12.81
C ARG A 52 -3.42 -17.82 -11.31
N ILE A 53 -3.44 -18.91 -10.55
CA ILE A 53 -3.60 -18.87 -9.10
C ILE A 53 -2.37 -18.26 -8.46
N GLU A 54 -1.18 -18.78 -8.76
CA GLU A 54 0.09 -18.31 -8.18
C GLU A 54 0.40 -16.86 -8.56
N ASN A 55 -0.02 -16.43 -9.75
CA ASN A 55 0.08 -15.04 -10.21
C ASN A 55 -1.10 -14.16 -9.76
N ARG A 56 -1.90 -14.61 -8.78
CA ARG A 56 -2.99 -13.84 -8.13
C ARG A 56 -4.15 -13.41 -9.05
N VAL A 57 -4.19 -13.95 -10.28
CA VAL A 57 -5.26 -13.69 -11.26
C VAL A 57 -6.52 -14.45 -10.85
N HIS A 58 -6.38 -15.69 -10.39
CA HIS A 58 -7.50 -16.55 -9.99
C HIS A 58 -7.54 -16.77 -8.47
N ARG A 59 -8.74 -16.68 -7.90
CA ARG A 59 -8.99 -17.03 -6.49
C ARG A 59 -8.98 -18.55 -6.28
N LEU A 60 -8.49 -18.97 -5.13
CA LEU A 60 -8.58 -20.34 -4.65
C LEU A 60 -9.88 -20.58 -3.89
N LYS A 61 -10.53 -21.72 -4.14
CA LYS A 61 -11.66 -22.22 -3.34
C LYS A 61 -11.14 -23.09 -2.17
N PRO A 62 -11.88 -23.18 -1.05
CA PRO A 62 -11.51 -24.04 0.09
C PRO A 62 -11.08 -25.48 -0.32
N ARG A 63 -11.89 -26.14 -1.16
CA ARG A 63 -11.57 -27.49 -1.67
C ARG A 63 -10.29 -27.53 -2.53
N GLU A 64 -10.00 -26.47 -3.28
CA GLU A 64 -8.76 -26.42 -4.08
C GLU A 64 -7.54 -26.23 -3.18
N VAL A 65 -7.69 -25.53 -2.06
CA VAL A 65 -6.64 -25.42 -1.03
C VAL A 65 -6.36 -26.78 -0.41
N GLU A 66 -7.38 -27.53 0.00
CA GLU A 66 -7.20 -28.89 0.54
C GLU A 66 -6.42 -29.79 -0.43
N GLN A 67 -6.78 -29.76 -1.71
CA GLN A 67 -6.10 -30.55 -2.75
C GLN A 67 -4.61 -30.16 -2.91
N LEU A 68 -4.30 -28.87 -2.84
CA LEU A 68 -2.92 -28.39 -2.90
C LEU A 68 -2.13 -28.81 -1.66
N LEU A 69 -2.73 -28.68 -0.47
CA LEU A 69 -2.11 -29.08 0.80
C LEU A 69 -1.79 -30.58 0.84
N ASP A 70 -2.65 -31.42 0.26
CA ASP A 70 -2.37 -32.85 0.09
C ASP A 70 -1.16 -33.11 -0.81
N VAL A 71 -1.12 -32.45 -1.98
CA VAL A 71 -0.03 -32.61 -2.95
C VAL A 71 1.30 -32.07 -2.42
N TYR A 72 1.26 -31.02 -1.61
CA TYR A 72 2.42 -30.40 -0.97
C TYR A 72 2.83 -31.10 0.34
N GLY A 73 2.12 -32.14 0.76
CA GLY A 73 2.48 -32.95 1.93
C GLY A 73 2.33 -32.24 3.27
N VAL A 74 1.46 -31.23 3.36
CA VAL A 74 1.21 -30.51 4.62
C VAL A 74 0.38 -31.39 5.54
N SER A 75 0.94 -31.84 6.67
CA SER A 75 0.25 -32.74 7.63
C SER A 75 -0.32 -32.02 8.85
N ASP A 76 0.16 -30.82 9.17
CA ASP A 76 -0.30 -30.04 10.32
C ASP A 76 -1.77 -29.60 10.15
N THR A 77 -2.66 -30.22 10.92
CA THR A 77 -4.11 -29.97 10.87
C THR A 77 -4.47 -28.52 11.16
N ALA A 78 -3.83 -27.89 12.15
CA ALA A 78 -4.14 -26.50 12.53
C ALA A 78 -3.79 -25.54 11.38
N ARG A 79 -2.63 -25.75 10.74
CA ARG A 79 -2.22 -24.95 9.57
C ARG A 79 -3.12 -25.18 8.36
N ARG A 80 -3.57 -26.41 8.12
CA ARG A 80 -4.49 -26.72 7.03
C ARG A 80 -5.84 -26.00 7.24
N GLU A 81 -6.40 -26.08 8.44
CA GLU A 81 -7.66 -25.40 8.79
C GLU A 81 -7.56 -23.88 8.63
N GLU A 82 -6.44 -23.28 9.04
CA GLU A 82 -6.18 -21.85 8.85
C GLU A 82 -6.22 -21.44 7.38
N LEU A 83 -5.53 -22.16 6.50
CA LEU A 83 -5.45 -21.84 5.07
C LEU A 83 -6.77 -22.07 4.34
N VAL A 84 -7.52 -23.11 4.71
CA VAL A 84 -8.85 -23.37 4.19
C VAL A 84 -9.83 -22.26 4.61
N ARG A 85 -9.76 -21.83 5.88
CA ARG A 85 -10.55 -20.70 6.40
C ARG A 85 -10.21 -19.39 5.67
N MET A 86 -8.92 -19.12 5.44
CA MET A 86 -8.47 -17.96 4.67
C MET A 86 -9.10 -17.91 3.26
N ALA A 87 -9.21 -19.05 2.58
CA ALA A 87 -9.87 -19.15 1.29
C ALA A 87 -11.39 -18.89 1.38
N ALA A 88 -12.04 -19.36 2.44
CA ALA A 88 -13.48 -19.17 2.66
C ALA A 88 -13.81 -17.68 2.92
N GLU A 89 -12.96 -16.99 3.66
CA GLU A 89 -13.15 -15.59 4.07
C GLU A 89 -12.73 -14.56 3.01
N SER A 90 -11.95 -14.94 2.00
CA SER A 90 -11.58 -14.09 0.84
C SER A 90 -12.74 -13.71 -0.11
N LYS A 91 -13.98 -13.95 0.31
CA LYS A 91 -15.21 -13.55 -0.38
C LYS A 91 -15.62 -12.12 -0.06
N ASP A 92 -15.12 -11.56 1.05
CA ASP A 92 -15.55 -10.25 1.49
C ASP A 92 -15.07 -9.18 0.50
N ARG A 93 -15.89 -8.17 0.20
CA ARG A 93 -15.53 -7.21 -0.85
C ARG A 93 -14.69 -6.02 -0.31
N GLY A 94 -14.38 -6.02 0.99
CA GLY A 94 -13.67 -4.95 1.70
C GLY A 94 -14.63 -3.86 2.21
N TRP A 95 -14.20 -3.10 3.22
CA TRP A 95 -15.03 -2.06 3.86
C TRP A 95 -15.46 -0.95 2.89
N TRP A 96 -14.65 -0.70 1.85
CA TRP A 96 -14.89 0.32 0.83
C TRP A 96 -16.12 0.06 -0.04
N VAL A 97 -16.70 -1.14 0.01
CA VAL A 97 -17.94 -1.50 -0.72
C VAL A 97 -19.15 -0.75 -0.18
N ARG A 98 -19.11 -0.33 1.08
CA ARG A 98 -20.12 0.57 1.66
C ARG A 98 -20.12 1.95 0.99
N PHE A 99 -19.02 2.31 0.33
CA PHE A 99 -18.84 3.54 -0.44
C PHE A 99 -18.90 3.28 -1.96
N GLY A 100 -19.40 2.11 -2.37
CA GLY A 100 -19.10 1.42 -3.63
C GLY A 100 -19.49 2.09 -4.96
N ALA A 101 -20.26 3.18 -4.97
CA ALA A 101 -20.60 3.92 -6.20
C ALA A 101 -19.72 5.17 -6.44
N ASP A 102 -19.06 5.69 -5.40
CA ASP A 102 -18.40 7.00 -5.44
C ASP A 102 -16.85 6.92 -5.56
N LEU A 103 -16.29 5.71 -5.51
CA LEU A 103 -14.85 5.47 -5.59
C LEU A 103 -14.43 5.14 -7.04
N PRO A 104 -13.53 5.91 -7.67
CA PRO A 104 -13.03 5.62 -9.01
C PRO A 104 -12.40 4.22 -9.08
N ASP A 105 -12.65 3.47 -10.15
CA ASP A 105 -12.19 2.07 -10.29
C ASP A 105 -10.67 1.90 -10.11
N VAL A 106 -9.89 2.89 -10.54
CA VAL A 106 -8.42 2.96 -10.39
C VAL A 106 -7.95 2.94 -8.92
N THR A 107 -8.82 3.33 -7.96
CA THR A 107 -8.46 3.40 -6.53
C THR A 107 -8.60 2.08 -5.80
N LYS A 108 -9.31 1.10 -6.37
CA LYS A 108 -9.67 -0.16 -5.69
C LYS A 108 -8.47 -1.07 -5.34
N PRO A 109 -7.45 -1.24 -6.21
CA PRO A 109 -6.27 -2.04 -5.88
C PRO A 109 -5.47 -1.42 -4.72
N LEU A 110 -5.23 -0.11 -4.77
CA LEU A 110 -4.48 0.60 -3.74
C LEU A 110 -5.19 0.59 -2.39
N LEU A 111 -6.50 0.85 -2.36
CA LEU A 111 -7.33 0.73 -1.16
C LEU A 111 -7.22 -0.67 -0.52
N SER A 112 -7.20 -1.70 -1.36
CA SER A 112 -7.07 -3.08 -0.88
C SER A 112 -5.72 -3.34 -0.24
N MET A 113 -4.64 -2.78 -0.79
CA MET A 113 -3.29 -2.86 -0.25
C MET A 113 -3.14 -2.02 1.02
N GLU A 114 -3.65 -0.78 1.03
CA GLU A 114 -3.70 0.09 2.21
C GLU A 114 -4.42 -0.60 3.38
N ASP A 115 -5.54 -1.29 3.11
CA ASP A 115 -6.28 -2.03 4.14
C ASP A 115 -5.52 -3.26 4.66
N GLY A 116 -4.60 -3.86 3.90
CA GLY A 116 -3.72 -4.92 4.39
C GLY A 116 -2.37 -4.46 4.92
N LEU A 117 -2.10 -3.16 4.88
CA LEU A 117 -0.78 -2.59 5.14
C LEU A 117 -0.25 -2.96 6.53
N VAL A 118 0.99 -3.44 6.57
CA VAL A 118 1.79 -3.65 7.79
C VAL A 118 2.75 -2.47 7.98
N GLN A 119 3.40 -2.04 6.90
CA GLN A 119 4.26 -0.88 6.89
C GLN A 119 4.17 -0.11 5.56
N LEU A 120 4.20 1.22 5.64
CA LEU A 120 4.35 2.13 4.51
C LEU A 120 5.60 2.99 4.70
N ARG A 121 6.46 3.00 3.70
CA ARG A 121 7.57 3.96 3.56
C ARG A 121 7.32 4.76 2.31
N ASP A 122 7.32 6.08 2.39
CA ASP A 122 6.92 6.93 1.27
C ASP A 122 7.81 8.16 1.17
N PHE A 123 8.23 8.48 -0.05
CA PHE A 123 8.96 9.70 -0.35
C PHE A 123 8.15 10.58 -1.29
N GLN A 124 8.01 11.86 -0.94
CA GLN A 124 7.36 12.87 -1.77
C GLN A 124 8.25 14.08 -1.98
N ASN A 125 8.37 14.52 -3.23
CA ASN A 125 9.14 15.71 -3.60
C ASN A 125 8.31 16.86 -4.17
N GLN A 126 7.03 16.65 -4.45
CA GLN A 126 6.16 17.68 -5.05
C GLN A 126 4.94 18.00 -4.18
N LEU A 127 4.36 17.02 -3.50
CA LEU A 127 3.09 17.18 -2.79
C LEU A 127 3.13 16.44 -1.46
N VAL A 128 2.27 16.84 -0.53
CA VAL A 128 2.05 16.01 0.67
C VAL A 128 1.37 14.70 0.26
N HIS A 129 1.79 13.55 0.79
CA HIS A 129 1.18 12.25 0.49
C HIS A 129 -0.32 12.26 0.80
N GLY A 130 -1.14 11.63 -0.05
CA GLY A 130 -2.61 11.68 0.04
C GLY A 130 -3.20 11.23 1.39
N LEU A 131 -2.51 10.34 2.11
CA LEU A 131 -2.91 9.92 3.46
C LEU A 131 -2.71 11.01 4.52
N LEU A 132 -1.86 12.01 4.27
CA LEU A 132 -1.55 13.09 5.20
C LEU A 132 -2.29 14.40 4.86
N GLN A 133 -3.03 14.44 3.75
CA GLN A 133 -3.66 15.65 3.23
C GLN A 133 -4.90 16.07 4.04
N THR A 134 -5.14 17.37 4.17
CA THR A 134 -6.47 17.90 4.52
C THR A 134 -7.40 17.86 3.31
N SER A 135 -8.71 17.99 3.52
CA SER A 135 -9.68 18.08 2.40
C SER A 135 -9.38 19.25 1.49
N ASP A 136 -8.98 20.40 2.06
CA ASP A 136 -8.76 21.63 1.31
C ASP A 136 -7.46 21.56 0.50
N TYR A 137 -6.40 20.95 1.06
CA TYR A 137 -5.18 20.69 0.31
C TYR A 137 -5.44 19.67 -0.81
N ALA A 138 -6.17 18.58 -0.51
CA ALA A 138 -6.52 17.58 -1.51
C ALA A 138 -7.32 18.20 -2.68
N ARG A 139 -8.29 19.06 -2.37
CA ARG A 139 -9.05 19.82 -3.37
C ARG A 139 -8.15 20.69 -4.23
N ALA A 140 -7.29 21.50 -3.59
CA ALA A 140 -6.36 22.38 -4.30
C ALA A 140 -5.42 21.62 -5.24
N VAL A 141 -4.90 20.47 -4.81
CA VAL A 141 -4.08 19.59 -5.65
C VAL A 141 -4.87 19.04 -6.84
N MET A 142 -6.06 18.48 -6.61
CA MET A 142 -6.85 17.86 -7.67
C MET A 142 -7.26 18.87 -8.74
N THR A 143 -7.64 20.09 -8.34
CA THR A 143 -7.92 21.20 -9.27
C THR A 143 -6.69 21.59 -10.08
N ALA A 144 -5.50 21.63 -9.46
CA ALA A 144 -4.27 22.05 -10.12
C ALA A 144 -3.72 21.00 -11.11
N VAL A 145 -3.85 19.70 -10.79
CA VAL A 145 -3.32 18.62 -11.62
C VAL A 145 -4.21 18.36 -12.85
N ASN A 146 -5.53 18.54 -12.74
CA ASN A 146 -6.49 18.29 -13.81
C ASN A 146 -7.33 19.54 -14.13
N PRO A 147 -6.71 20.65 -14.61
CA PRO A 147 -7.42 21.91 -14.80
C PRO A 147 -8.55 21.77 -15.82
N GLY A 148 -9.79 22.06 -15.38
CA GLY A 148 -10.98 22.07 -16.23
C GLY A 148 -11.50 20.69 -16.67
N GLN A 149 -10.99 19.59 -16.11
CA GLN A 149 -11.44 18.25 -16.47
C GLN A 149 -12.57 17.72 -15.59
N ASP A 150 -12.59 18.07 -14.30
CA ASP A 150 -13.63 17.63 -13.37
C ASP A 150 -14.72 18.71 -13.23
N SER A 151 -15.99 18.29 -13.23
CA SER A 151 -17.07 19.11 -12.69
C SER A 151 -16.90 19.32 -11.17
N PRO A 152 -17.49 20.36 -10.57
CA PRO A 152 -17.42 20.58 -9.13
C PRO A 152 -17.89 19.37 -8.30
N GLU A 153 -18.91 18.64 -8.76
CA GLU A 153 -19.41 17.44 -8.09
C GLU A 153 -18.41 16.28 -8.16
N GLU A 154 -17.76 16.08 -9.31
CA GLU A 154 -16.72 15.05 -9.48
C GLU A 154 -15.49 15.34 -8.63
N LEU A 155 -15.10 16.61 -8.53
CA LEU A 155 -14.01 17.03 -7.64
C LEU A 155 -14.32 16.70 -6.18
N GLU A 156 -15.50 17.06 -5.68
CA GLU A 156 -15.89 16.74 -4.29
C GLU A 156 -15.97 15.23 -4.05
N ARG A 157 -16.47 14.44 -5.01
CA ARG A 157 -16.44 12.97 -4.92
C ARG A 157 -15.01 12.44 -4.77
N ARG A 158 -14.06 12.94 -5.57
CA ARG A 158 -12.65 12.53 -5.50
C ARG A 158 -11.99 12.96 -4.19
N VAL A 159 -12.30 14.15 -3.68
CA VAL A 159 -11.82 14.62 -2.36
C VAL A 159 -12.37 13.73 -1.26
N ALA A 160 -13.67 13.45 -1.26
CA ALA A 160 -14.30 12.54 -0.29
C ALA A 160 -13.65 11.14 -0.33
N ALA A 161 -13.43 10.59 -1.53
CA ALA A 161 -12.71 9.34 -1.73
C ALA A 161 -11.32 9.35 -1.07
N ARG A 162 -10.56 10.45 -1.21
CA ARG A 162 -9.25 10.62 -0.57
C ARG A 162 -9.34 10.68 0.95
N MET A 163 -10.32 11.39 1.50
CA MET A 163 -10.52 11.46 2.96
C MET A 163 -10.93 10.11 3.54
N ILE A 164 -11.77 9.37 2.82
CA ILE A 164 -12.18 8.01 3.19
C ILE A 164 -10.97 7.06 3.25
N ARG A 165 -10.04 7.15 2.28
CA ARG A 165 -8.79 6.36 2.27
C ARG A 165 -7.96 6.51 3.55
N GLN A 166 -8.01 7.66 4.20
CA GLN A 166 -7.27 7.91 5.45
C GLN A 166 -7.76 7.07 6.64
N HIS A 167 -8.81 6.26 6.48
CA HIS A 167 -9.23 5.28 7.47
C HIS A 167 -8.07 4.36 7.93
N VAL A 168 -7.13 4.03 7.03
CA VAL A 168 -5.95 3.23 7.35
C VAL A 168 -5.11 3.80 8.51
N LEU A 169 -5.10 5.12 8.72
CA LEU A 169 -4.39 5.77 9.83
C LEU A 169 -4.97 5.41 11.20
N ARG A 170 -6.22 4.96 11.26
CA ARG A 170 -6.96 4.64 12.48
C ARG A 170 -7.13 3.13 12.70
N LYS A 171 -6.52 2.32 11.83
CA LYS A 171 -6.64 0.85 11.87
C LYS A 171 -6.02 0.28 13.15
N GLN A 172 -6.56 -0.85 13.61
CA GLN A 172 -6.01 -1.64 14.70
C GLN A 172 -5.69 -3.08 14.24
N PRO A 173 -4.44 -3.58 14.40
CA PRO A 173 -3.26 -2.81 14.81
C PRO A 173 -2.88 -1.74 13.76
N PRO A 174 -2.30 -0.60 14.17
CA PRO A 174 -1.94 0.45 13.23
C PRO A 174 -0.69 0.05 12.43
N PRO A 175 -0.64 0.30 11.11
CA PRO A 175 0.57 0.10 10.34
C PRO A 175 1.66 1.08 10.77
N ARG A 176 2.92 0.66 10.62
CA ARG A 176 4.07 1.59 10.75
C ARG A 176 4.14 2.44 9.50
N MET A 177 4.18 3.75 9.63
CA MET A 177 4.25 4.66 8.50
C MET A 177 5.44 5.59 8.63
N HIS A 178 6.20 5.74 7.55
CA HIS A 178 7.36 6.61 7.48
C HIS A 178 7.33 7.41 6.19
N PHE A 179 7.07 8.71 6.33
CA PHE A 179 7.03 9.67 5.24
C PHE A 179 8.28 10.54 5.27
N ILE A 180 8.90 10.71 4.11
CA ILE A 180 9.97 11.68 3.89
C ILE A 180 9.46 12.68 2.86
N LEU A 181 9.37 13.95 3.26
CA LEU A 181 8.94 15.04 2.40
C LEU A 181 10.14 15.90 2.04
N ASP A 182 10.34 16.18 0.76
CA ASP A 182 11.26 17.23 0.35
C ASP A 182 10.85 18.58 0.93
N GLN A 183 11.81 19.38 1.37
CA GLN A 183 11.55 20.69 1.95
C GLN A 183 10.69 21.59 1.03
N GLY A 184 10.86 21.49 -0.29
CA GLY A 184 10.06 22.24 -1.27
C GLY A 184 8.56 21.93 -1.20
N VAL A 185 8.16 20.77 -0.66
CA VAL A 185 6.74 20.45 -0.40
C VAL A 185 6.13 21.37 0.64
N LEU A 186 6.92 21.79 1.64
CA LEU A 186 6.46 22.69 2.71
C LEU A 186 6.41 24.14 2.27
N GLU A 187 7.13 24.51 1.21
CA GLU A 187 7.31 25.90 0.76
C GLU A 187 6.43 26.27 -0.45
N ARG A 188 5.94 25.26 -1.19
CA ARG A 188 5.04 25.45 -2.33
C ARG A 188 3.63 25.87 -1.84
N PRO A 189 3.09 27.03 -2.23
CA PRO A 189 1.83 27.57 -1.71
C PRO A 189 0.59 26.91 -2.34
N VAL A 190 0.43 25.60 -2.19
CA VAL A 190 -0.71 24.86 -2.75
C VAL A 190 -2.01 25.30 -2.08
N GLY A 191 -2.94 25.86 -2.87
CA GLY A 191 -4.22 26.38 -2.36
C GLY A 191 -4.11 27.71 -1.60
N GLY A 192 -2.93 28.34 -1.59
CA GLY A 192 -2.68 29.58 -0.86
C GLY A 192 -2.40 29.38 0.64
N SER A 193 -2.19 30.49 1.35
CA SER A 193 -1.64 30.47 2.71
C SER A 193 -2.52 29.74 3.73
N SER A 194 -3.84 30.00 3.73
CA SER A 194 -4.78 29.36 4.67
C SER A 194 -4.80 27.83 4.52
N VAL A 195 -4.81 27.33 3.28
CA VAL A 195 -4.78 25.88 3.00
C VAL A 195 -3.47 25.26 3.47
N MET A 196 -2.34 25.93 3.22
CA MET A 196 -1.03 25.47 3.67
C MET A 196 -0.87 25.48 5.19
N GLN A 197 -1.38 26.50 5.90
CA GLN A 197 -1.39 26.50 7.36
C GLN A 197 -2.14 25.28 7.90
N GLY A 198 -3.36 25.02 7.42
CA GLY A 198 -4.15 23.85 7.82
C GLY A 198 -3.44 22.53 7.51
N GLN A 199 -2.78 22.44 6.36
CA GLN A 199 -2.00 21.26 5.98
C GLN A 199 -0.79 21.04 6.89
N LEU A 200 -0.02 22.08 7.21
CA LEU A 200 1.15 21.98 8.09
C LEU A 200 0.75 21.64 9.53
N LEU A 201 -0.35 22.22 10.03
CA LEU A 201 -0.92 21.86 11.33
C LEU A 201 -1.27 20.37 11.38
N LYS A 202 -1.91 19.85 10.32
CA LYS A 202 -2.23 18.42 10.22
C LYS A 202 -0.99 17.53 10.28
N LEU A 203 0.09 17.90 9.60
CA LEU A 203 1.35 17.15 9.65
C LEU A 203 1.93 17.14 11.07
N LEU A 204 1.93 18.29 11.74
CA LEU A 204 2.40 18.41 13.14
C LEU A 204 1.58 17.53 14.08
N GLU A 205 0.25 17.51 13.98
CA GLU A 205 -0.61 16.62 14.76
C GLU A 205 -0.25 15.14 14.57
N LEU A 206 -0.01 14.72 13.31
CA LEU A 206 0.31 13.33 13.00
C LEU A 206 1.67 12.90 13.57
N THR A 207 2.61 13.83 13.81
CA THR A 207 3.88 13.50 14.47
C THR A 207 3.74 13.05 15.93
N ALA A 208 2.58 13.31 16.57
CA ALA A 208 2.31 12.82 17.92
C ALA A 208 1.98 11.31 17.94
N SER A 209 1.67 10.70 16.79
CA SER A 209 1.32 9.28 16.71
C SER A 209 2.57 8.40 16.70
N PRO A 210 2.70 7.39 17.59
CA PRO A 210 3.93 6.61 17.73
C PRO A 210 4.23 5.72 16.51
N ASN A 211 3.21 5.40 15.71
CA ASN A 211 3.36 4.60 14.49
C ASN A 211 3.61 5.43 13.23
N ILE A 212 3.64 6.77 13.32
CA ILE A 212 3.86 7.67 12.17
C ILE A 212 5.16 8.44 12.37
N THR A 213 6.04 8.36 11.38
CA THR A 213 7.26 9.17 11.28
C THR A 213 7.15 10.09 10.08
N ILE A 214 7.36 11.39 10.27
CA ILE A 214 7.47 12.37 9.20
C ILE A 214 8.84 13.03 9.31
N GLN A 215 9.65 12.89 8.28
CA GLN A 215 10.94 13.56 8.16
C GLN A 215 10.94 14.52 6.98
N ILE A 216 11.73 15.59 7.09
CA ILE A 216 11.95 16.54 6.01
C ILE A 216 13.33 16.29 5.41
N LEU A 217 13.41 16.07 4.10
CA LEU A 217 14.66 16.09 3.36
C LEU A 217 15.04 17.56 3.11
N PRO A 218 16.11 18.06 3.77
CA PRO A 218 16.46 19.48 3.69
C PRO A 218 17.11 19.81 2.35
N VAL A 219 17.05 21.08 1.92
CA VAL A 219 17.69 21.52 0.66
C VAL A 219 19.20 21.29 0.66
N GLU A 220 19.83 21.34 1.85
CA GLU A 220 21.26 21.10 2.07
C GLU A 220 21.67 19.65 1.78
N ALA A 221 20.72 18.70 1.70
CA ALA A 221 21.00 17.33 1.28
C ALA A 221 21.49 17.26 -0.18
N GLY A 222 21.24 18.29 -0.99
CA GLY A 222 21.72 18.39 -2.36
C GLY A 222 21.23 17.25 -3.26
N GLY A 223 22.14 16.68 -4.05
CA GLY A 223 21.81 15.55 -4.94
C GLY A 223 21.48 14.30 -4.14
N SER A 224 20.26 13.78 -4.29
CA SER A 224 19.78 12.59 -3.58
C SER A 224 19.03 11.63 -4.50
N PRO A 225 18.80 10.37 -4.08
CA PRO A 225 17.92 9.45 -4.82
C PRO A 225 16.50 9.98 -5.05
N GLY A 226 16.06 10.98 -4.28
CA GLY A 226 14.73 11.59 -4.41
C GLY A 226 14.54 12.41 -5.70
N LEU A 227 15.62 12.75 -6.40
CA LEU A 227 15.54 13.45 -7.68
C LEU A 227 14.86 12.62 -8.79
N VAL A 228 14.77 11.30 -8.64
CA VAL A 228 14.10 10.42 -9.60
C VAL A 228 12.57 10.46 -9.51
N GLY A 229 12.02 11.09 -8.47
CA GLY A 229 10.57 11.20 -8.25
C GLY A 229 10.08 10.54 -6.97
N PRO A 230 8.78 10.70 -6.67
CA PRO A 230 8.14 10.10 -5.51
C PRO A 230 7.95 8.59 -5.70
N PHE A 231 8.01 7.84 -4.60
CA PHE A 231 7.72 6.40 -4.59
C PHE A 231 7.33 5.95 -3.17
N SER A 232 6.61 4.85 -3.11
CA SER A 232 6.23 4.19 -1.86
C SER A 232 6.68 2.74 -1.85
N LEU A 233 7.03 2.23 -0.68
CA LEU A 233 7.23 0.80 -0.39
C LEU A 233 6.10 0.35 0.54
N LEU A 234 5.28 -0.57 0.05
CA LEU A 234 4.18 -1.16 0.79
C LEU A 234 4.61 -2.54 1.25
N THR A 235 4.63 -2.75 2.57
CA THR A 235 4.81 -4.05 3.17
C THR A 235 3.45 -4.59 3.59
N LEU A 236 3.11 -5.75 3.05
CA LEU A 236 1.88 -6.50 3.32
C LEU A 236 2.20 -7.70 4.23
N PRO A 237 1.20 -8.43 4.75
CA PRO A 237 1.44 -9.57 5.61
C PRO A 237 2.20 -10.68 4.86
N ASP A 238 3.14 -11.33 5.55
CA ASP A 238 3.87 -12.48 5.02
C ASP A 238 2.91 -13.58 4.54
N PRO A 239 3.22 -14.29 3.44
CA PRO A 239 4.45 -14.21 2.66
C PRO A 239 4.34 -13.32 1.41
N ILE A 240 3.51 -12.27 1.43
CA ILE A 240 3.39 -11.37 0.26
C ILE A 240 4.69 -10.56 0.15
N PRO A 241 5.37 -10.54 -1.02
CA PRO A 241 6.51 -9.67 -1.24
C PRO A 241 6.18 -8.19 -1.03
N ASP A 242 7.14 -7.43 -0.53
CA ASP A 242 7.08 -5.95 -0.54
C ASP A 242 6.82 -5.44 -1.97
N ILE A 243 6.07 -4.34 -2.07
CA ILE A 243 5.68 -3.73 -3.35
C ILE A 243 6.28 -2.33 -3.41
N CYS A 244 7.05 -2.04 -4.47
CA CYS A 244 7.40 -0.67 -4.82
C CYS A 244 6.32 -0.09 -5.73
N TYR A 245 5.77 1.05 -5.34
CA TYR A 245 4.69 1.74 -6.00
C TYR A 245 5.12 3.16 -6.37
N ALA A 246 4.77 3.60 -7.57
CA ALA A 246 5.00 4.97 -8.00
C ALA A 246 3.87 5.44 -8.92
N GLU A 247 3.52 6.72 -8.82
CA GLU A 247 2.62 7.39 -9.75
C GLU A 247 3.43 8.35 -10.63
N GLY A 248 3.15 8.34 -11.92
CA GLY A 248 3.74 9.27 -12.87
C GLY A 248 2.76 9.66 -13.99
N PRO A 249 3.18 10.53 -14.92
CA PRO A 249 2.32 11.01 -16.00
C PRO A 249 1.75 9.89 -16.89
N ALA A 250 2.48 8.77 -17.03
CA ALA A 250 2.06 7.61 -17.80
C ALA A 250 1.15 6.63 -17.00
N GLY A 251 0.81 6.97 -15.76
CA GLY A 251 -0.04 6.16 -14.89
C GLY A 251 0.68 5.63 -13.66
N THR A 252 0.13 4.55 -13.11
CA THR A 252 0.57 3.94 -11.85
C THR A 252 1.39 2.68 -12.12
N PHE A 253 2.50 2.54 -11.41
CA PHE A 253 3.38 1.38 -11.49
C PHE A 253 3.37 0.60 -10.17
N TYR A 254 3.27 -0.73 -10.27
CA TYR A 254 3.41 -1.67 -9.16
C TYR A 254 4.51 -2.66 -9.50
N LEU A 255 5.59 -2.64 -8.73
CA LEU A 255 6.77 -3.47 -8.92
C LEU A 255 6.90 -4.41 -7.73
N GLU A 256 6.82 -5.72 -7.99
CA GLU A 256 6.90 -6.77 -6.97
C GLU A 256 8.18 -7.62 -7.10
N ASP A 257 8.94 -7.44 -8.16
CA ASP A 257 10.17 -8.20 -8.34
C ASP A 257 11.23 -7.75 -7.32
N ARG A 258 12.00 -8.73 -6.84
CA ARG A 258 12.92 -8.53 -5.71
C ARG A 258 13.99 -7.48 -6.01
N GLU A 259 14.41 -7.33 -7.26
CA GLU A 259 15.50 -6.43 -7.63
C GLU A 259 15.05 -4.97 -7.60
N HIS A 260 13.89 -4.65 -8.18
CA HIS A 260 13.34 -3.30 -8.14
C HIS A 260 12.93 -2.91 -6.72
N VAL A 261 12.31 -3.82 -5.96
CA VAL A 261 11.93 -3.56 -4.56
C VAL A 261 13.17 -3.33 -3.68
N ARG A 262 14.24 -4.11 -3.87
CA ARG A 262 15.52 -3.89 -3.19
C ARG A 262 16.10 -2.53 -3.54
N THR A 263 16.05 -2.14 -4.81
CA THR A 263 16.52 -0.82 -5.28
C THR A 263 15.75 0.31 -4.60
N CYS A 264 14.42 0.26 -4.59
CA CYS A 264 13.58 1.24 -3.89
C CYS A 264 13.90 1.27 -2.38
N THR A 265 14.11 0.11 -1.76
CA THR A 265 14.46 -0.01 -0.33
C THR A 265 15.78 0.66 0.00
N LEU A 266 16.83 0.42 -0.81
CA LEU A 266 18.13 1.07 -0.63
C LEU A 266 18.04 2.59 -0.78
N ARG A 267 17.30 3.08 -1.79
CA ARG A 267 17.06 4.51 -1.99
C ARG A 267 16.35 5.14 -0.80
N PHE A 268 15.34 4.47 -0.26
CA PHE A 268 14.61 4.96 0.92
C PHE A 268 15.52 5.02 2.17
N GLY A 269 16.42 4.04 2.33
CA GLY A 269 17.43 4.05 3.39
C GLY A 269 18.34 5.27 3.31
N ILE A 270 18.90 5.55 2.13
CA ILE A 270 19.74 6.74 1.90
C ILE A 270 18.95 8.03 2.18
N LEU A 271 17.71 8.12 1.71
CA LEU A 271 16.85 9.28 1.99
C LEU A 271 16.59 9.47 3.49
N THR A 272 16.44 8.38 4.24
CA THR A 272 16.24 8.42 5.70
C THR A 272 17.46 8.99 6.42
N GLU A 273 18.67 8.64 5.97
CA GLU A 273 19.93 9.13 6.54
C GLU A 273 20.18 10.61 6.22
N LEU A 274 19.79 11.06 5.01
CA LEU A 274 19.94 12.46 4.59
C LEU A 274 18.86 13.38 5.16
N ALA A 275 17.69 12.83 5.51
CA ALA A 275 16.58 13.61 6.04
C ALA A 275 16.85 14.06 7.49
N LEU A 276 16.29 15.21 7.86
CA LEU A 276 16.35 15.74 9.21
C LEU A 276 15.80 14.73 10.23
N SER A 277 16.32 14.77 11.47
CA SER A 277 15.74 13.99 12.56
C SER A 277 14.25 14.35 12.78
N ARG A 278 13.50 13.50 13.49
CA ARG A 278 12.07 13.77 13.80
C ARG A 278 11.88 15.14 14.47
N ALA A 279 12.73 15.47 15.44
CA ALA A 279 12.66 16.73 16.17
C ALA A 279 12.99 17.95 15.28
N GLU A 280 13.99 17.82 14.41
CA GLU A 280 14.36 18.89 13.47
C GLU A 280 13.33 19.06 12.36
N SER A 281 12.68 17.97 11.95
CA SER A 281 11.56 18.00 10.98
C SER A 281 10.36 18.75 11.54
N VAL A 282 10.03 18.56 12.83
CA VAL A 282 9.00 19.38 13.52
C VAL A 282 9.39 20.85 13.54
N LYS A 283 10.67 21.18 13.80
CA LYS A 283 11.15 22.57 13.73
C LYS A 283 11.04 23.13 12.30
N ALA A 284 11.37 22.35 11.27
CA ALA A 284 11.25 22.76 9.87
C ALA A 284 9.79 23.04 9.49
N MET A 285 8.84 22.17 9.87
CA MET A 285 7.41 22.39 9.65
C MET A 285 6.90 23.65 10.37
N ASN A 286 7.30 23.89 11.61
CA ASN A 286 6.95 25.12 12.33
C ASN A 286 7.53 26.38 11.67
N ARG A 287 8.76 26.33 11.14
CA ARG A 287 9.33 27.44 10.37
C ARG A 287 8.56 27.69 9.08
N ALA A 288 8.19 26.64 8.35
CA ALA A 288 7.38 26.75 7.15
C ALA A 288 6.00 27.36 7.45
N MET A 289 5.40 27.01 8.59
CA MET A 289 4.09 27.55 8.99
C MET A 289 4.09 29.08 9.10
N LYS A 290 5.17 29.67 9.64
CA LYS A 290 5.35 31.14 9.73
C LYS A 290 5.38 31.85 8.37
N ARG A 291 5.71 31.14 7.28
CA ARG A 291 5.69 31.72 5.93
C ARG A 291 4.26 31.98 5.43
N TYR A 292 3.28 31.29 6.02
CA TYR A 292 1.89 31.36 5.63
C TYR A 292 1.03 32.17 6.60
N GLU A 293 1.58 32.64 7.73
CA GLU A 293 0.96 33.63 8.63
C GLU A 293 0.75 34.98 7.92
#